data_AF-A0A520LUX7-F1
#
_entry.id   AF-A0A520LUX7-F1
#
_cell.length_a   1.000
_cell.length_b   1.000
_cell.length_c   1.000
_cell.angle_alpha   90.00
_cell.angle_beta   90.00
_cell.angle_gamma   90.00
#
_symmetry.space_group_name_H-M   'P 1'
#
loop_
_entity.id
_entity.type
_entity.pdbx_description
1 polymer ?
#
loop_
_entity_poly.entity_id
_entity_poly.type
_entity_poly.pdbx_seq_one_letter_code
_entity_poly.pdbx_strand_id
1 'polypeptide(L)'
;MRTISLFCLFVLASYVFAKPEADLTGQADFEKFRNRLPWIWQSPRYFEPPKVKDLAWPTDAVDRFVLRKLEAEKLKPAGPANDRVWMRRVYFAITGLPPKAEDIQTFLDDTSRNRKRTLVRALLDSPHYGERWARHWMDLVRYAESRGHESDSILPNAYRYRDYLVRAFNTDLPYDALVTEHLAGDLLENPRLHPETGANESILATGWPFFGEMLESPVDLRQDECDRLDNKVDVMSKTFLGLTVACARCHDHKFDAIHQRDYYAMAGFILSSSYRQARFESMEQNKAVAKKLEELHRDHLSKIVKAFTVAARPVVDTLDDDVPVRPKLVTSAIYRVEGKHQIVADYTQRH
;
A
#
# COMPACT_ATOMS: atom_id res chain seq x y z
N MET A 1 -61.60 23.31 1.38
CA MET A 1 -61.46 22.73 2.73
C MET A 1 -61.01 21.29 2.58
N ARG A 2 -59.71 21.03 2.76
CA ARG A 2 -59.09 19.69 2.65
C ARG A 2 -58.56 19.33 4.03
N THR A 3 -59.12 18.27 4.61
CA THR A 3 -58.69 17.64 5.86
C THR A 3 -57.42 16.84 5.57
N ILE A 4 -56.29 17.30 6.12
CA ILE A 4 -55.03 16.56 6.16
C ILE A 4 -55.10 15.62 7.35
N SER A 5 -55.09 14.32 7.06
CA SER A 5 -55.27 13.23 8.01
C SER A 5 -54.05 13.11 8.94
N LEU A 6 -54.34 13.11 10.24
CA LEU A 6 -53.44 13.15 11.37
C LEU A 6 -52.78 11.78 11.67
N PHE A 7 -52.27 11.09 10.65
CA PHE A 7 -51.77 9.70 10.79
C PHE A 7 -50.24 9.54 10.70
N CYS A 8 -49.49 10.63 10.51
CA CYS A 8 -48.03 10.62 10.44
C CYS A 8 -47.28 10.83 11.76
N LEU A 9 -47.98 10.94 12.91
CA LEU A 9 -47.35 11.31 14.18
C LEU A 9 -47.05 10.15 15.15
N PHE A 10 -47.45 8.91 14.86
CA PHE A 10 -47.27 7.78 15.79
C PHE A 10 -46.25 6.71 15.38
N VAL A 11 -45.64 6.78 14.20
CA VAL A 11 -44.64 5.79 13.74
C VAL A 11 -43.19 6.27 13.92
N LEU A 12 -42.97 7.54 14.28
CA LEU A 12 -41.63 8.09 14.53
C LEU A 12 -41.15 7.96 15.99
N ALA A 13 -41.96 7.43 16.90
CA ALA A 13 -41.66 7.44 18.34
C ALA A 13 -40.99 6.16 18.88
N SER A 14 -40.61 5.19 18.05
CA SER A 14 -40.04 3.91 18.54
C SER A 14 -38.63 3.56 18.05
N TYR A 15 -38.00 4.39 17.20
CA TYR A 15 -36.71 4.04 16.60
C TYR A 15 -35.65 5.15 16.54
N VAL A 16 -35.82 6.25 17.26
CA VAL A 16 -34.78 7.27 17.40
C VAL A 16 -34.71 7.72 18.85
N PHE A 17 -33.49 7.76 19.39
CA PHE A 17 -33.11 8.13 20.76
C PHE A 17 -33.09 7.01 21.80
N ALA A 18 -32.34 5.94 21.54
CA ALA A 18 -31.35 5.57 22.55
C ALA A 18 -30.33 6.72 22.61
N LYS A 19 -30.60 7.74 23.42
CA LYS A 19 -29.55 8.69 23.80
C LYS A 19 -28.46 7.85 24.48
N PRO A 20 -27.22 7.81 23.99
CA PRO A 20 -26.15 7.46 24.88
C PRO A 20 -26.18 8.55 25.95
N GLU A 21 -26.48 8.19 27.20
CA GLU A 21 -25.94 8.93 28.33
C GLU A 21 -24.43 8.93 28.12
N ALA A 22 -23.95 9.99 27.48
CA ALA A 22 -22.54 10.30 27.43
C ALA A 22 -22.21 10.64 28.87
N ASP A 23 -21.54 9.72 29.53
CA ASP A 23 -20.90 10.00 30.80
C ASP A 23 -19.94 11.18 30.57
N LEU A 24 -20.30 12.33 31.14
CA LEU A 24 -19.57 13.59 31.00
C LEU A 24 -18.29 13.59 31.85
N THR A 25 -17.99 12.50 32.56
CA THR A 25 -16.73 12.32 33.31
C THR A 25 -15.53 12.05 32.40
N GLY A 26 -15.74 11.75 31.12
CA GLY A 26 -14.66 11.48 30.16
C GLY A 26 -14.04 10.08 30.30
N GLN A 27 -14.52 9.24 31.21
CA GLN A 27 -14.15 7.83 31.25
C GLN A 27 -15.08 7.04 30.33
N ALA A 28 -14.51 6.46 29.28
CA ALA A 28 -15.23 5.51 28.45
C ALA A 28 -15.64 4.30 29.32
N ASP A 29 -16.95 4.00 29.38
CA ASP A 29 -17.46 2.76 29.98
C ASP A 29 -17.04 1.58 29.08
N PHE A 30 -15.83 1.10 29.35
CA PHE A 30 -15.14 0.11 28.55
C PHE A 30 -15.91 -1.20 28.46
N GLU A 31 -16.54 -1.59 29.58
CA GLU A 31 -17.34 -2.80 29.67
C GLU A 31 -18.60 -2.68 28.81
N LYS A 32 -19.29 -1.54 28.87
CA LYS A 32 -20.41 -1.25 27.99
C LYS A 32 -20.03 -1.27 26.51
N PHE A 33 -18.90 -0.68 26.11
CA PHE A 33 -18.47 -0.71 24.70
C PHE A 33 -18.10 -2.11 24.23
N ARG A 34 -17.34 -2.87 25.04
CA ARG A 34 -17.01 -4.27 24.74
C ARG A 34 -18.27 -5.12 24.58
N ASN A 35 -19.25 -4.93 25.45
CA ASN A 35 -20.49 -5.69 25.47
C ASN A 35 -21.50 -5.27 24.39
N ARG A 36 -21.33 -4.09 23.76
CA ARG A 36 -22.21 -3.62 22.68
C ARG A 36 -22.07 -4.43 21.40
N LEU A 37 -20.85 -4.82 21.04
CA LEU A 37 -20.56 -5.61 19.84
C LEU A 37 -19.67 -6.81 20.22
N PRO A 38 -20.20 -7.77 21.00
CA PRO A 38 -19.37 -8.85 21.55
C PRO A 38 -18.78 -9.75 20.46
N TRP A 39 -19.38 -9.77 19.26
CA TRP A 39 -18.95 -10.58 18.13
C TRP A 39 -17.59 -10.14 17.55
N ILE A 40 -17.17 -8.87 17.69
CA ILE A 40 -15.87 -8.41 17.18
C ILE A 40 -14.71 -8.99 18.01
N TRP A 41 -14.99 -9.40 19.25
CA TRP A 41 -14.03 -9.96 20.19
C TRP A 41 -14.10 -11.49 20.27
N GLN A 42 -14.92 -12.12 19.43
CA GLN A 42 -15.12 -13.57 19.42
C GLN A 42 -14.60 -14.14 18.11
N SER A 43 -13.99 -15.33 18.18
CA SER A 43 -13.61 -16.06 16.98
C SER A 43 -14.86 -16.36 16.14
N PRO A 44 -14.82 -16.12 14.81
CA PRO A 44 -15.92 -16.48 13.92
C PRO A 44 -16.29 -17.95 14.10
N ARG A 45 -17.58 -18.22 14.23
CA ARG A 45 -18.11 -19.58 14.31
C ARG A 45 -18.84 -19.89 13.02
N TYR A 46 -18.82 -21.16 12.63
CA TYR A 46 -19.67 -21.62 11.55
C TYR A 46 -21.14 -21.46 11.95
N PHE A 47 -21.94 -20.89 11.06
CA PHE A 47 -23.38 -20.77 11.21
C PHE A 47 -24.08 -21.46 10.03
N GLU A 48 -25.03 -22.33 10.37
CA GLU A 48 -25.90 -22.94 9.37
C GLU A 48 -26.69 -21.85 8.62
N PRO A 49 -26.68 -21.85 7.27
CA PRO A 49 -27.44 -20.90 6.49
C PRO A 49 -28.94 -20.97 6.84
N PRO A 50 -29.64 -19.83 6.90
CA PRO A 50 -31.04 -19.82 7.30
C PRO A 50 -31.93 -20.57 6.30
N LYS A 51 -33.04 -21.10 6.82
CA LYS A 51 -34.13 -21.61 5.99
C LYS A 51 -34.88 -20.44 5.35
N VAL A 52 -35.19 -20.59 4.07
CA VAL A 52 -35.90 -19.62 3.22
C VAL A 52 -37.07 -20.33 2.54
N LYS A 53 -38.09 -19.57 2.11
CA LYS A 53 -39.28 -20.13 1.46
C LYS A 53 -39.02 -20.44 -0.01
N ASP A 54 -38.38 -19.53 -0.74
CA ASP A 54 -37.97 -19.76 -2.13
C ASP A 54 -36.62 -20.48 -2.16
N LEU A 55 -36.66 -21.78 -2.45
CA LEU A 55 -35.47 -22.62 -2.54
C LEU A 55 -34.77 -22.56 -3.90
N ALA A 56 -35.40 -21.96 -4.92
CA ALA A 56 -34.88 -21.94 -6.28
C ALA A 56 -33.98 -20.74 -6.56
N TRP A 57 -34.13 -19.64 -5.80
CA TRP A 57 -33.36 -18.42 -5.99
C TRP A 57 -31.91 -18.48 -5.46
N PRO A 58 -31.64 -18.98 -4.24
CA PRO A 58 -30.29 -18.97 -3.69
C PRO A 58 -29.31 -19.86 -4.48
N THR A 59 -28.18 -19.28 -4.89
CA THR A 59 -27.10 -19.99 -5.57
C THR A 59 -26.00 -20.45 -4.61
N ASP A 60 -25.86 -19.76 -3.47
CA ASP A 60 -24.93 -20.11 -2.41
C ASP A 60 -25.52 -19.89 -1.00
N ALA A 61 -24.67 -20.03 0.03
CA ALA A 61 -25.04 -19.82 1.43
C ALA A 61 -25.36 -18.36 1.76
N VAL A 62 -24.67 -17.40 1.14
CA VAL A 62 -24.83 -15.95 1.37
C VAL A 62 -26.20 -15.50 0.87
N ASP A 63 -26.62 -15.99 -0.29
CA ASP A 63 -27.93 -15.70 -0.87
C ASP A 63 -29.07 -16.05 0.10
N ARG A 64 -28.93 -17.10 0.91
CA ARG A 64 -29.95 -17.47 1.92
C ARG A 64 -30.09 -16.40 3.01
N PHE A 65 -28.99 -15.77 3.43
CA PHE A 65 -29.04 -14.68 4.40
C PHE A 65 -29.73 -13.45 3.82
N VAL A 66 -29.44 -13.11 2.57
CA VAL A 66 -30.08 -11.99 1.85
C VAL A 66 -31.57 -12.28 1.64
N LEU A 67 -31.91 -13.46 1.12
CA LEU A 67 -33.28 -13.84 0.81
C LEU A 67 -34.14 -13.92 2.07
N ARG A 68 -33.61 -14.43 3.19
CA ARG A 68 -34.35 -14.42 4.47
C ARG A 68 -34.80 -13.01 4.84
N LYS A 69 -33.93 -12.00 4.68
CA LYS A 69 -34.29 -10.61 4.99
C LYS A 69 -35.30 -10.07 3.98
N LEU A 70 -35.15 -10.35 2.68
CA LEU A 70 -36.12 -9.95 1.66
C LEU A 70 -37.50 -10.54 1.92
N GLU A 71 -37.60 -11.84 2.20
CA GLU A 71 -38.86 -12.53 2.51
C GLU A 71 -39.55 -11.96 3.76
N ALA A 72 -38.77 -11.63 4.81
CA ALA A 72 -39.29 -11.02 6.03
C ALA A 72 -39.88 -9.62 5.76
N GLU A 73 -39.22 -8.83 4.90
CA GLU A 73 -39.69 -7.52 4.47
C GLU A 73 -40.72 -7.59 3.31
N LYS A 74 -41.14 -8.79 2.91
CA LYS A 74 -42.06 -9.04 1.78
C LYS A 74 -41.57 -8.47 0.44
N LEU A 75 -40.25 -8.37 0.27
CA LEU A 75 -39.59 -7.96 -0.95
C LEU A 75 -39.23 -9.19 -1.79
N LYS A 76 -39.22 -9.01 -3.11
CA LYS A 76 -38.72 -10.02 -4.05
C LYS A 76 -37.31 -9.64 -4.51
N PRO A 77 -36.41 -10.62 -4.72
CA PRO A 77 -35.13 -10.35 -5.33
C PRO A 77 -35.27 -9.68 -6.71
N ALA A 78 -34.31 -8.83 -7.07
CA ALA A 78 -34.23 -8.31 -8.41
C ALA A 78 -33.89 -9.44 -9.41
N GLY A 79 -34.45 -9.35 -10.63
CA GLY A 79 -34.12 -10.29 -11.70
C GLY A 79 -32.64 -10.22 -12.10
N PRO A 80 -32.09 -11.29 -12.69
CA PRO A 80 -30.71 -11.31 -13.15
C PRO A 80 -30.47 -10.24 -14.21
N ALA A 81 -29.28 -9.63 -14.19
CA ALA A 81 -28.85 -8.77 -15.28
C ALA A 81 -28.74 -9.57 -16.58
N ASN A 82 -29.07 -8.92 -17.71
CA ASN A 82 -28.80 -9.52 -19.02
C ASN A 82 -27.29 -9.74 -19.21
N ASP A 83 -26.93 -10.62 -20.15
CA ASP A 83 -25.55 -11.06 -20.35
C ASP A 83 -24.57 -9.92 -20.65
N ARG A 84 -24.97 -8.95 -21.47
CA ARG A 84 -24.12 -7.79 -21.81
C ARG A 84 -23.83 -6.93 -20.57
N VAL A 85 -24.86 -6.66 -19.77
CA VAL A 85 -24.74 -5.87 -18.53
C VAL A 85 -23.90 -6.63 -17.50
N TRP A 86 -24.15 -7.93 -17.33
CA TRP A 86 -23.39 -8.77 -16.42
C TRP A 86 -21.91 -8.80 -16.81
N MET A 87 -21.61 -9.07 -18.08
CA MET A 87 -20.24 -9.13 -18.58
C MET A 87 -19.50 -7.80 -18.37
N ARG A 88 -20.12 -6.67 -18.74
CA ARG A 88 -19.54 -5.34 -18.52
C ARG A 88 -19.22 -5.10 -17.04
N ARG A 89 -20.13 -5.45 -16.13
CA ARG A 89 -19.93 -5.26 -14.68
C ARG A 89 -18.78 -6.10 -14.16
N VAL A 90 -18.68 -7.37 -14.57
CA VAL A 90 -17.62 -8.28 -14.12
C VAL A 90 -16.25 -7.83 -14.62
N TYR A 91 -16.14 -7.38 -15.87
CA TYR A 91 -14.91 -6.77 -16.40
C TYR A 91 -14.44 -5.58 -15.55
N PHE A 92 -15.32 -4.59 -15.33
CA PHE A 92 -14.96 -3.44 -14.49
C PHE A 92 -14.67 -3.82 -13.03
N ALA A 93 -15.36 -4.82 -12.48
CA ALA A 93 -15.13 -5.27 -11.12
C ALA A 93 -13.76 -5.93 -10.97
N ILE A 94 -13.37 -6.81 -11.91
CA ILE A 94 -12.15 -7.63 -11.79
C ILE A 94 -10.92 -6.89 -12.33
N THR A 95 -11.00 -6.32 -13.53
CA THR A 95 -9.84 -5.70 -14.20
C THR A 95 -9.90 -4.17 -14.22
N GLY A 96 -11.06 -3.58 -13.94
CA GLY A 96 -11.25 -2.13 -14.03
C GLY A 96 -11.33 -1.59 -15.46
N LEU A 97 -11.31 -2.46 -16.47
CA LEU A 97 -11.34 -2.11 -17.89
C LEU A 97 -12.66 -2.56 -18.52
N PRO A 98 -13.15 -1.88 -19.58
CA PRO A 98 -14.29 -2.37 -20.36
C PRO A 98 -13.92 -3.64 -21.16
N PRO A 99 -14.90 -4.50 -21.47
CA PRO A 99 -14.67 -5.63 -22.38
C PRO A 99 -14.40 -5.17 -23.82
N LYS A 100 -13.59 -5.93 -24.57
CA LYS A 100 -13.40 -5.71 -26.01
C LYS A 100 -14.63 -6.18 -26.79
N ALA A 101 -14.86 -5.61 -27.97
CA ALA A 101 -15.99 -6.00 -28.82
C ALA A 101 -15.96 -7.50 -29.18
N GLU A 102 -14.77 -8.03 -29.49
CA GLU A 102 -14.53 -9.44 -29.80
C GLU A 102 -14.85 -10.37 -28.63
N ASP A 103 -14.44 -9.99 -27.41
CA ASP A 103 -14.76 -10.76 -26.20
C ASP A 103 -16.27 -10.83 -25.98
N ILE A 104 -16.98 -9.70 -26.18
CA ILE A 104 -18.44 -9.64 -26.01
C ILE A 104 -19.11 -10.61 -26.97
N GLN A 105 -18.71 -10.59 -28.24
CA GLN A 105 -19.30 -11.48 -29.23
C GLN A 105 -19.03 -12.94 -28.88
N THR A 106 -17.78 -13.27 -28.56
CA THR A 106 -17.38 -14.62 -28.13
C THR A 106 -18.19 -15.12 -26.94
N PHE A 107 -18.42 -14.27 -25.92
CA PHE A 107 -19.19 -14.64 -24.74
C PHE A 107 -20.70 -14.80 -25.00
N LEU A 108 -21.24 -14.05 -25.96
CA LEU A 108 -22.65 -14.14 -26.35
C LEU A 108 -22.92 -15.36 -27.24
N ASP A 109 -21.95 -15.76 -28.05
CA ASP A 109 -22.03 -16.93 -28.92
C ASP A 109 -21.72 -18.23 -28.16
N ASP A 110 -20.99 -18.16 -27.04
CA ASP A 110 -20.75 -19.30 -26.16
C ASP A 110 -22.05 -19.74 -25.46
N THR A 111 -22.55 -20.93 -25.82
CA THR A 111 -23.74 -21.55 -25.23
C THR A 111 -23.41 -22.54 -24.11
N SER A 112 -22.14 -22.67 -23.75
CA SER A 112 -21.71 -23.59 -22.70
C SER A 112 -22.29 -23.22 -21.33
N ARG A 113 -22.63 -24.25 -20.54
CA ARG A 113 -23.12 -24.06 -19.17
C ARG A 113 -22.12 -23.32 -18.26
N ASN A 114 -20.83 -23.33 -18.62
CA ASN A 114 -19.74 -22.78 -17.83
C ASN A 114 -19.20 -21.43 -18.34
N ARG A 115 -19.74 -20.86 -19.42
CA ARG A 115 -19.22 -19.62 -20.05
C ARG A 115 -18.90 -18.48 -19.06
N LYS A 116 -19.77 -18.25 -18.07
CA LYS A 116 -19.57 -17.22 -17.03
C LYS A 116 -18.37 -17.54 -16.13
N ARG A 117 -18.22 -18.80 -15.73
CA ARG A 117 -17.11 -19.26 -14.90
C ARG A 117 -15.79 -19.19 -15.67
N THR A 118 -15.80 -19.62 -16.93
CA THR A 118 -14.63 -19.55 -17.82
C THR A 118 -14.18 -18.11 -18.00
N LEU A 119 -15.12 -17.19 -18.27
CA LEU A 119 -14.80 -15.77 -18.37
C LEU A 119 -14.21 -15.20 -17.08
N VAL A 120 -14.83 -15.46 -15.93
CA VAL A 120 -14.33 -14.97 -14.63
C VAL A 120 -12.91 -15.46 -14.37
N ARG A 121 -12.60 -16.74 -14.66
CA ARG A 121 -11.24 -17.28 -14.54
C ARG A 121 -10.26 -16.55 -15.45
N ALA A 122 -10.60 -16.39 -16.72
CA ALA A 122 -9.74 -15.66 -17.67
C ALA A 122 -9.47 -14.21 -17.24
N LEU A 123 -10.44 -13.55 -16.57
CA LEU A 123 -10.26 -12.21 -16.03
C LEU A 123 -9.39 -12.18 -14.77
N LEU A 124 -9.47 -13.19 -13.91
CA LEU A 124 -8.61 -13.32 -12.73
C LEU A 124 -7.16 -13.67 -13.13
N ASP A 125 -6.99 -14.46 -14.19
CA ASP A 125 -5.68 -14.81 -14.75
C ASP A 125 -5.06 -13.66 -15.58
N SER A 126 -5.79 -12.56 -15.79
CA SER A 126 -5.30 -11.39 -16.54
C SER A 126 -4.35 -10.56 -15.68
N PRO A 127 -3.23 -10.02 -16.23
CA PRO A 127 -2.34 -9.13 -15.48
C PRO A 127 -3.05 -7.87 -14.93
N HIS A 128 -4.15 -7.46 -15.59
CA HIS A 128 -4.96 -6.31 -15.16
C HIS A 128 -5.72 -6.56 -13.85
N TYR A 129 -5.87 -7.82 -13.42
CA TYR A 129 -6.43 -8.14 -12.11
C TYR A 129 -5.56 -7.55 -11.00
N GLY A 130 -4.26 -7.87 -10.99
CA GLY A 130 -3.32 -7.34 -10.02
C GLY A 130 -3.20 -5.82 -10.07
N GLU A 131 -3.21 -5.22 -11.26
CA GLU A 131 -3.23 -3.75 -11.43
C GLU A 131 -4.49 -3.11 -10.82
N ARG A 132 -5.66 -3.75 -10.97
CA ARG A 132 -6.91 -3.26 -10.39
C ARG A 132 -6.92 -3.38 -8.88
N TRP A 133 -6.54 -4.54 -8.35
CA TRP A 133 -6.65 -4.84 -6.93
C TRP A 133 -5.54 -4.23 -6.09
N ALA A 134 -4.33 -4.09 -6.64
CA ALA A 134 -3.25 -3.34 -6.02
C ALA A 134 -3.65 -1.89 -5.74
N ARG A 135 -4.46 -1.25 -6.60
CA ARG A 135 -4.94 0.12 -6.36
C ARG A 135 -5.79 0.25 -5.10
N HIS A 136 -6.70 -0.69 -4.87
CA HIS A 136 -7.51 -0.67 -3.64
C HIS A 136 -6.65 -0.84 -2.40
N TRP A 137 -5.60 -1.67 -2.46
CA TRP A 137 -4.66 -1.82 -1.35
C TRP A 137 -3.79 -0.58 -1.16
N MET A 138 -3.34 0.03 -2.24
CA MET A 138 -2.57 1.28 -2.23
C MET A 138 -3.36 2.43 -1.56
N ASP A 139 -4.67 2.51 -1.77
CA ASP A 139 -5.54 3.48 -1.08
C ASP A 139 -5.52 3.29 0.45
N LEU A 140 -5.48 2.04 0.94
CA LEU A 140 -5.43 1.74 2.37
C LEU A 140 -4.12 2.19 3.03
N VAL A 141 -3.02 2.16 2.28
CA VAL A 141 -1.69 2.51 2.81
C VAL A 141 -1.24 3.91 2.41
N ARG A 142 -2.13 4.73 1.84
CA ARG A 142 -1.87 6.10 1.39
C ARG A 142 -0.70 6.17 0.40
N TYR A 143 -0.61 5.20 -0.49
CA TYR A 143 0.44 5.18 -1.49
C TYR A 143 0.39 6.46 -2.34
N ALA A 144 1.55 7.10 -2.47
CA ALA A 144 1.79 8.18 -3.42
C ALA A 144 3.23 8.08 -3.91
N GLU A 145 3.51 8.64 -5.09
CA GLU A 145 4.88 8.74 -5.62
C GLU A 145 5.58 10.05 -5.17
N SER A 146 4.89 10.87 -4.38
CA SER A 146 5.37 12.13 -3.82
C SER A 146 4.93 12.30 -2.36
N ARG A 147 5.47 13.30 -1.66
CA ARG A 147 5.16 13.59 -0.25
C ARG A 147 3.80 14.24 -0.03
N GLY A 148 3.16 14.80 -1.06
CA GLY A 148 1.84 15.42 -0.94
C GLY A 148 1.79 16.70 -0.10
N HIS A 149 2.94 17.34 0.16
CA HIS A 149 3.04 18.56 0.98
C HIS A 149 3.95 19.60 0.33
N GLU A 150 3.53 20.87 0.31
CA GLU A 150 4.26 22.05 -0.18
C GLU A 150 5.10 21.83 -1.46
N SER A 151 6.36 21.42 -1.32
CA SER A 151 7.31 21.16 -2.42
C SER A 151 6.97 19.88 -3.20
N ASP A 152 6.10 19.04 -2.66
CA ASP A 152 5.64 17.76 -3.20
C ASP A 152 6.78 16.88 -3.71
N SER A 153 7.83 16.78 -2.90
CA SER A 153 9.04 16.04 -3.27
C SER A 153 8.74 14.58 -3.61
N ILE A 154 9.41 14.07 -4.65
CA ILE A 154 9.25 12.69 -5.11
C ILE A 154 9.75 11.72 -4.03
N LEU A 155 8.95 10.70 -3.75
CA LEU A 155 9.31 9.58 -2.89
C LEU A 155 10.21 8.61 -3.67
N PRO A 156 11.51 8.49 -3.33
CA PRO A 156 12.40 7.61 -4.05
C PRO A 156 11.90 6.16 -4.00
N ASN A 157 11.87 5.51 -5.16
CA ASN A 157 11.53 4.09 -5.30
C ASN A 157 10.12 3.68 -4.89
N ALA A 158 9.17 4.61 -4.67
CA ALA A 158 7.79 4.27 -4.28
C ALA A 158 7.15 3.24 -5.24
N TYR A 159 7.37 3.41 -6.55
CA TYR A 159 6.88 2.51 -7.58
C TYR A 159 7.26 1.02 -7.38
N ARG A 160 8.35 0.72 -6.65
CA ARG A 160 8.73 -0.66 -6.32
C ARG A 160 7.70 -1.36 -5.43
N TYR A 161 7.09 -0.62 -4.50
CA TYR A 161 6.00 -1.13 -3.67
C TYR A 161 4.73 -1.39 -4.49
N ARG A 162 4.37 -0.47 -5.40
CA ARG A 162 3.26 -0.69 -6.35
C ARG A 162 3.48 -1.96 -7.15
N ASP A 163 4.65 -2.10 -7.76
CA ASP A 163 4.94 -3.25 -8.62
C ASP A 163 4.96 -4.55 -7.81
N TYR A 164 5.44 -4.53 -6.56
CA TYR A 164 5.34 -5.64 -5.61
C TYR A 164 3.88 -6.05 -5.39
N LEU A 165 2.97 -5.10 -5.12
CA LEU A 165 1.56 -5.41 -4.89
C LEU A 165 0.92 -6.03 -6.13
N VAL A 166 1.16 -5.44 -7.31
CA VAL A 166 0.63 -5.96 -8.58
C VAL A 166 1.04 -7.41 -8.77
N ARG A 167 2.31 -7.75 -8.50
CA ARG A 167 2.79 -9.14 -8.55
C ARG A 167 2.13 -10.00 -7.48
N ALA A 168 2.08 -9.56 -6.23
CA ALA A 168 1.49 -10.32 -5.13
C ALA A 168 0.04 -10.72 -5.42
N PHE A 169 -0.79 -9.80 -5.92
CA PHE A 169 -2.17 -10.09 -6.33
C PHE A 169 -2.22 -11.03 -7.55
N ASN A 170 -1.42 -10.80 -8.59
CA ASN A 170 -1.42 -11.66 -9.78
C ASN A 170 -0.93 -13.09 -9.50
N THR A 171 -0.10 -13.29 -8.47
CA THR A 171 0.34 -14.62 -8.04
C THR A 171 -0.58 -15.27 -7.00
N ASP A 172 -1.71 -14.64 -6.67
CA ASP A 172 -2.64 -15.09 -5.62
C ASP A 172 -1.94 -15.33 -4.28
N LEU A 173 -1.10 -14.36 -3.85
CA LEU A 173 -0.37 -14.46 -2.59
C LEU A 173 -1.37 -14.61 -1.42
N PRO A 174 -1.26 -15.66 -0.58
CA PRO A 174 -2.15 -15.85 0.55
C PRO A 174 -2.18 -14.62 1.47
N TYR A 175 -3.36 -14.27 1.97
CA TYR A 175 -3.56 -13.05 2.74
C TYR A 175 -2.69 -12.99 4.01
N ASP A 176 -2.51 -14.12 4.70
CA ASP A 176 -1.63 -14.24 5.86
C ASP A 176 -0.16 -13.95 5.49
N ALA A 177 0.30 -14.46 4.35
CA ALA A 177 1.63 -14.14 3.83
C ALA A 177 1.73 -12.65 3.45
N LEU A 178 0.73 -12.09 2.76
CA LEU A 178 0.70 -10.67 2.39
C LEU A 178 0.82 -9.78 3.63
N VAL A 179 0.02 -10.03 4.68
CA VAL A 179 0.08 -9.27 5.94
C VAL A 179 1.43 -9.45 6.64
N THR A 180 1.95 -10.68 6.68
CA THR A 180 3.26 -10.96 7.27
C THR A 180 4.37 -10.18 6.57
N GLU A 181 4.39 -10.16 5.23
CA GLU A 181 5.36 -9.37 4.45
C GLU A 181 5.25 -7.87 4.79
N HIS A 182 4.05 -7.31 4.91
CA HIS A 182 3.89 -5.88 5.24
C HIS A 182 4.35 -5.51 6.65
N LEU A 183 4.28 -6.42 7.62
CA LEU A 183 4.65 -6.16 9.01
C LEU A 183 6.11 -6.51 9.32
N ALA A 184 6.67 -7.50 8.64
CA ALA A 184 7.98 -8.09 9.00
C ALA A 184 8.75 -8.63 7.79
N GLY A 185 8.46 -8.17 6.56
CA GLY A 185 9.10 -8.67 5.34
C GLY A 185 10.63 -8.52 5.29
N ASP A 186 11.17 -7.55 6.03
CA ASP A 186 12.61 -7.34 6.23
C ASP A 186 13.25 -8.28 7.26
N LEU A 187 12.44 -8.99 8.06
CA LEU A 187 12.86 -9.92 9.12
C LEU A 187 12.66 -11.39 8.73
N LEU A 188 12.11 -11.68 7.55
CA LEU A 188 11.87 -13.05 7.11
C LEU A 188 13.19 -13.77 6.81
N GLU A 189 13.40 -14.92 7.45
CA GLU A 189 14.54 -15.80 7.17
C GLU A 189 14.48 -16.38 5.75
N ASN A 190 13.27 -16.69 5.28
CA ASN A 190 12.99 -17.24 3.95
C ASN A 190 12.05 -16.30 3.20
N PRO A 191 12.55 -15.17 2.67
CA PRO A 191 11.70 -14.21 1.96
C PRO A 191 11.25 -14.78 0.62
N ARG A 192 10.11 -14.28 0.13
CA ARG A 192 9.67 -14.52 -1.23
C ARG A 192 10.64 -13.85 -2.20
N LEU A 193 11.02 -14.58 -3.24
CA LEU A 193 11.94 -14.09 -4.26
C LEU A 193 11.19 -13.81 -5.56
N HIS A 194 11.61 -12.77 -6.26
CA HIS A 194 11.14 -12.48 -7.61
C HIS A 194 11.59 -13.64 -8.54
N PRO A 195 10.68 -14.26 -9.32
CA PRO A 195 10.99 -15.48 -10.06
C PRO A 195 12.10 -15.31 -11.10
N GLU A 196 12.15 -14.15 -11.77
CA GLU A 196 13.17 -13.89 -12.81
C GLU A 196 14.50 -13.37 -12.28
N THR A 197 14.48 -12.48 -11.29
CA THR A 197 15.67 -11.74 -10.82
C THR A 197 16.28 -12.32 -9.54
N GLY A 198 15.52 -13.15 -8.82
CA GLY A 198 15.88 -13.64 -7.49
C GLY A 198 15.89 -12.55 -6.41
N ALA A 199 15.37 -11.35 -6.70
CA ALA A 199 15.33 -10.24 -5.77
C ALA A 199 14.39 -10.53 -4.58
N ASN A 200 14.70 -10.07 -3.38
CA ASN A 200 13.83 -10.17 -2.21
C ASN A 200 12.58 -9.29 -2.42
N GLU A 201 11.42 -9.93 -2.57
CA GLU A 201 10.13 -9.24 -2.72
C GLU A 201 9.55 -8.83 -1.38
N SER A 202 9.68 -9.68 -0.37
CA SER A 202 9.04 -9.47 0.93
C SER A 202 9.50 -8.17 1.60
N ILE A 203 10.76 -7.76 1.43
CA ILE A 203 11.26 -6.48 1.95
C ILE A 203 10.62 -5.26 1.28
N LEU A 204 10.09 -5.39 0.06
CA LEU A 204 9.41 -4.27 -0.59
C LEU A 204 8.09 -3.94 0.12
N ALA A 205 7.44 -4.95 0.73
CA ALA A 205 6.18 -4.79 1.45
C ALA A 205 6.29 -3.87 2.67
N THR A 206 7.47 -3.75 3.28
CA THR A 206 7.71 -2.87 4.44
C THR A 206 7.90 -1.40 4.06
N GLY A 207 7.62 -1.03 2.80
CA GLY A 207 7.64 0.36 2.32
C GLY A 207 6.46 1.21 2.81
N TRP A 208 5.31 0.60 3.12
CA TRP A 208 4.07 1.30 3.46
C TRP A 208 4.17 2.30 4.63
N PRO A 209 4.96 2.09 5.71
CA PRO A 209 5.03 3.04 6.82
C PRO A 209 5.63 4.39 6.42
N PHE A 210 6.25 4.47 5.24
CA PHE A 210 6.96 5.66 4.76
C PHE A 210 6.17 6.46 3.72
N PHE A 211 4.98 5.97 3.35
CA PHE A 211 4.01 6.73 2.57
C PHE A 211 3.18 7.65 3.46
N GLY A 212 2.74 8.74 2.86
CA GLY A 212 2.04 9.83 3.53
C GLY A 212 2.88 11.10 3.60
N GLU A 213 2.30 12.08 4.25
CA GLU A 213 2.81 13.43 4.33
C GLU A 213 4.14 13.52 5.08
N MET A 214 5.04 14.37 4.59
CA MET A 214 6.27 14.73 5.29
C MET A 214 6.64 16.15 4.93
N LEU A 215 6.94 16.95 5.96
CA LEU A 215 7.45 18.30 5.77
C LEU A 215 8.95 18.24 5.47
N GLU A 216 9.38 18.95 4.42
CA GLU A 216 10.80 19.06 4.06
C GLU A 216 11.55 19.98 5.05
N SER A 217 10.86 20.99 5.59
CA SER A 217 11.42 21.95 6.54
C SER A 217 10.38 22.30 7.61
N PRO A 218 10.06 21.36 8.53
CA PRO A 218 9.07 21.59 9.57
C PRO A 218 9.53 22.69 10.53
N VAL A 219 8.62 23.61 10.87
CA VAL A 219 8.86 24.66 11.87
C VAL A 219 8.98 24.06 13.27
N ASP A 220 8.18 23.01 13.56
CA ASP A 220 8.25 22.22 14.79
C ASP A 220 8.57 20.75 14.45
N LEU A 221 9.83 20.38 14.65
CA LEU A 221 10.34 19.03 14.39
C LEU A 221 9.63 17.97 15.24
N ARG A 222 9.30 18.28 16.50
CA ARG A 222 8.68 17.29 17.40
C ARG A 222 7.23 17.04 17.01
N GLN A 223 6.53 18.09 16.61
CA GLN A 223 5.17 17.96 16.11
C GLN A 223 5.13 17.12 14.83
N ASP A 224 6.00 17.38 13.84
CA ASP A 224 6.10 16.58 12.61
C ASP A 224 6.40 15.11 12.89
N GLU A 225 7.34 14.82 13.80
CA GLU A 225 7.63 13.45 14.24
C GLU A 225 6.41 12.76 14.86
N CYS A 226 5.66 13.47 15.71
CA CYS A 226 4.46 12.94 16.35
C CYS A 226 3.33 12.68 15.35
N ASP A 227 3.16 13.55 14.37
CA ASP A 227 2.10 13.41 13.36
C ASP A 227 2.43 12.29 12.37
N ARG A 228 3.70 12.12 11.99
CA ARG A 228 4.15 10.95 11.21
C ARG A 228 3.96 9.65 11.97
N LEU A 229 4.20 9.64 13.27
CA LEU A 229 3.98 8.45 14.12
C LEU A 229 2.50 8.10 14.23
N ASP A 230 1.66 9.08 14.54
CA ASP A 230 0.20 8.93 14.61
C ASP A 230 -0.36 8.43 13.27
N ASN A 231 0.12 8.99 12.17
CA ASN A 231 -0.24 8.54 10.83
C ASN A 231 0.10 7.05 10.62
N LYS A 232 1.27 6.57 11.04
CA LYS A 232 1.61 5.14 10.96
C LYS A 232 0.70 4.26 11.83
N VAL A 233 0.39 4.68 13.05
CA VAL A 233 -0.58 4.02 13.95
C VAL A 233 -1.94 3.91 13.26
N ASP A 234 -2.42 5.00 12.67
CA ASP A 234 -3.71 5.08 12.01
C ASP A 234 -3.83 4.06 10.86
N VAL A 235 -2.86 4.03 9.94
CA VAL A 235 -2.90 3.08 8.82
C VAL A 235 -2.67 1.65 9.28
N MET A 236 -1.76 1.39 10.21
CA MET A 236 -1.58 0.03 10.73
C MET A 236 -2.88 -0.53 11.28
N SER A 237 -3.56 0.26 12.14
CA SER A 237 -4.78 -0.18 12.79
C SER A 237 -5.96 -0.34 11.82
N LYS A 238 -6.16 0.60 10.90
CA LYS A 238 -7.25 0.52 9.93
C LYS A 238 -7.04 -0.57 8.89
N THR A 239 -5.84 -0.69 8.34
CA THR A 239 -5.55 -1.62 7.23
C THR A 239 -5.49 -3.06 7.69
N PHE A 240 -4.82 -3.34 8.82
CA PHE A 240 -4.57 -4.72 9.25
C PHE A 240 -5.51 -5.21 10.35
N LEU A 241 -6.01 -4.32 11.20
CA LEU A 241 -6.91 -4.69 12.30
C LEU A 241 -8.38 -4.34 12.02
N GLY A 242 -8.65 -3.45 11.05
CA GLY A 242 -9.99 -2.92 10.82
C GLY A 242 -10.50 -2.04 11.97
N LEU A 243 -9.60 -1.44 12.75
CA LEU A 243 -9.92 -0.67 13.96
C LEU A 243 -9.40 0.77 13.86
N THR A 244 -10.11 1.72 14.46
CA THR A 244 -9.74 3.15 14.47
C THR A 244 -8.93 3.54 15.71
N VAL A 245 -7.80 2.86 15.94
CA VAL A 245 -7.00 3.04 17.18
C VAL A 245 -6.49 4.47 17.35
N ALA A 246 -6.24 5.21 16.27
CA ALA A 246 -5.73 6.58 16.31
C ALA A 246 -6.64 7.56 17.08
N CYS A 247 -7.96 7.30 17.16
CA CYS A 247 -8.85 8.13 17.99
C CYS A 247 -8.52 8.05 19.49
N ALA A 248 -7.77 7.03 19.93
CA ALA A 248 -7.32 6.89 21.30
C ALA A 248 -6.04 7.70 21.63
N ARG A 249 -5.53 8.52 20.69
CA ARG A 249 -4.33 9.36 20.89
C ARG A 249 -4.47 10.29 22.09
N CYS A 250 -5.60 10.99 22.20
CA CYS A 250 -5.80 12.05 23.21
C CYS A 250 -6.57 11.59 24.46
N HIS A 251 -7.36 10.52 24.34
CA HIS A 251 -8.22 9.97 25.39
C HIS A 251 -8.55 8.51 25.07
N ASP A 252 -9.12 7.75 26.00
CA ASP A 252 -9.64 6.40 25.69
C ASP A 252 -10.68 6.45 24.55
N HIS A 253 -10.67 5.47 23.64
CA HIS A 253 -11.46 5.52 22.41
C HIS A 253 -12.96 5.75 22.67
N LYS A 254 -13.57 6.71 21.94
CA LYS A 254 -14.93 7.19 22.21
C LYS A 254 -16.02 6.12 22.05
N PHE A 255 -15.81 5.15 21.16
CA PHE A 255 -16.85 4.20 20.75
C PHE A 255 -16.46 2.73 20.90
N ASP A 256 -15.19 2.47 21.23
CA ASP A 256 -14.63 1.12 21.23
C ASP A 256 -13.81 0.93 22.49
N ALA A 257 -13.69 -0.33 22.89
CA ALA A 257 -12.96 -0.72 24.08
C ALA A 257 -11.45 -0.74 23.76
N ILE A 258 -10.88 0.45 23.57
CA ILE A 258 -9.45 0.66 23.27
C ILE A 258 -8.94 1.78 24.19
N HIS A 259 -7.96 1.48 25.02
CA HIS A 259 -7.40 2.51 25.91
C HIS A 259 -6.33 3.34 25.21
N GLN A 260 -6.13 4.56 25.69
CA GLN A 260 -5.02 5.42 25.29
C GLN A 260 -3.66 4.74 25.52
N ARG A 261 -3.53 3.94 26.58
CA ARG A 261 -2.30 3.15 26.81
C ARG A 261 -2.02 2.15 25.68
N ASP A 262 -3.06 1.60 25.05
CA ASP A 262 -2.91 0.64 23.96
C ASP A 262 -2.46 1.37 22.68
N TYR A 263 -2.97 2.58 22.44
CA TYR A 263 -2.44 3.48 21.40
C TYR A 263 -0.95 3.75 21.61
N TYR A 264 -0.54 4.15 22.82
CA TYR A 264 0.88 4.45 23.07
C TYR A 264 1.78 3.21 23.10
N ALA A 265 1.25 2.03 23.45
CA ALA A 265 1.96 0.77 23.29
C ALA A 265 2.25 0.48 21.81
N MET A 266 1.27 0.66 20.92
CA MET A 266 1.45 0.50 19.48
C MET A 266 2.38 1.57 18.88
N ALA A 267 2.29 2.82 19.37
CA ALA A 267 3.22 3.87 19.01
C ALA A 267 4.66 3.51 19.41
N GLY A 268 4.86 2.93 20.61
CA GLY A 268 6.15 2.41 21.07
C GLY A 268 6.69 1.28 20.17
N PHE A 269 5.83 0.37 19.71
CA PHE A 269 6.19 -0.65 18.73
C PHE A 269 6.70 -0.01 17.42
N ILE A 270 5.99 0.97 16.87
CA ILE A 270 6.40 1.65 15.63
C ILE A 270 7.71 2.43 15.82
N LEU A 271 7.88 3.10 16.96
CA LEU A 271 9.11 3.82 17.31
C LEU A 271 10.33 2.92 17.46
N SER A 272 10.13 1.61 17.69
CA SER A 272 11.21 0.63 17.71
C SER A 272 11.74 0.25 16.32
N SER A 273 11.13 0.77 15.24
CA SER A 273 11.60 0.59 13.86
C SER A 273 12.28 1.85 13.30
N SER A 274 13.04 1.70 12.21
CA SER A 274 13.78 2.81 11.59
C SER A 274 13.62 2.80 10.06
N TYR A 275 13.62 3.98 9.44
CA TYR A 275 13.67 4.09 7.98
C TYR A 275 15.05 3.70 7.48
N ARG A 276 15.10 2.79 6.49
CA ARG A 276 16.34 2.39 5.82
C ARG A 276 16.06 2.19 4.33
N GLN A 277 16.99 2.66 3.50
CA GLN A 277 17.04 2.22 2.12
C GLN A 277 17.75 0.86 2.09
N ALA A 278 17.04 -0.15 1.60
CA ALA A 278 17.55 -1.50 1.49
C ALA A 278 17.83 -1.86 0.03
N ARG A 279 18.90 -2.63 -0.19
CA ARG A 279 19.10 -3.33 -1.46
C ARG A 279 18.24 -4.59 -1.43
N PHE A 280 17.48 -4.81 -2.49
CA PHE A 280 16.58 -5.96 -2.59
C PHE A 280 16.98 -6.88 -3.76
N GLU A 281 17.84 -6.43 -4.66
CA GLU A 281 18.35 -7.23 -5.78
C GLU A 281 19.20 -8.41 -5.33
N SER A 282 19.17 -9.50 -6.09
CA SER A 282 20.01 -10.66 -5.79
C SER A 282 21.49 -10.34 -6.01
N MET A 283 22.36 -10.94 -5.18
CA MET A 283 23.82 -10.85 -5.36
C MET A 283 24.24 -11.33 -6.76
N GLU A 284 23.55 -12.34 -7.28
CA GLU A 284 23.88 -12.98 -8.55
C GLU A 284 23.56 -12.07 -9.73
N GLN A 285 22.42 -11.38 -9.68
CA GLN A 285 22.10 -10.33 -10.65
C GLN A 285 23.10 -9.18 -10.57
N ASN A 286 23.46 -8.73 -9.37
CA ASN A 286 24.44 -7.66 -9.20
C ASN A 286 25.81 -8.03 -9.76
N LYS A 287 26.27 -9.27 -9.57
CA LYS A 287 27.49 -9.79 -10.20
C LYS A 287 27.40 -9.81 -11.73
N ALA A 288 26.27 -10.22 -12.28
CA ALA A 288 26.06 -10.23 -13.73
C ALA A 288 26.10 -8.81 -14.32
N VAL A 289 25.45 -7.84 -13.65
CA VAL A 289 25.49 -6.42 -14.04
C VAL A 289 26.90 -5.86 -13.95
N ALA A 290 27.62 -6.15 -12.85
CA ALA A 290 29.00 -5.70 -12.67
C ALA A 290 29.93 -6.22 -13.78
N LYS A 291 29.82 -7.51 -14.13
CA LYS A 291 30.59 -8.11 -15.24
C LYS A 291 30.29 -7.41 -16.58
N LYS A 292 29.02 -7.16 -16.87
CA LYS A 292 28.62 -6.44 -18.10
C LYS A 292 29.15 -5.01 -18.13
N LEU A 293 29.17 -4.34 -16.98
CA LEU A 293 29.74 -3.00 -16.85
C LEU A 293 31.26 -3.01 -17.10
N GLU A 294 31.98 -3.98 -16.55
CA GLU A 294 33.42 -4.17 -16.79
C GLU A 294 33.73 -4.44 -18.27
N GLU A 295 32.93 -5.25 -18.95
CA GLU A 295 33.04 -5.51 -20.39
C GLU A 295 32.82 -4.22 -21.20
N LEU A 296 31.75 -3.47 -20.91
CA LEU A 296 31.49 -2.19 -21.57
C LEU A 296 32.60 -1.16 -21.33
N HIS A 297 33.11 -1.07 -20.10
CA HIS A 297 34.24 -0.20 -19.78
C HIS A 297 35.48 -0.60 -20.59
N ARG A 298 35.79 -1.90 -20.67
CA ARG A 298 36.95 -2.38 -21.45
C ARG A 298 36.84 -2.00 -22.93
N ASP A 299 35.65 -2.14 -23.52
CA ASP A 299 35.43 -1.98 -24.95
C ASP A 299 35.29 -0.51 -25.40
N HIS A 300 34.84 0.36 -24.49
CA HIS A 300 34.46 1.72 -24.83
C HIS A 300 35.23 2.80 -24.09
N LEU A 301 35.85 2.53 -22.93
CA LEU A 301 36.51 3.58 -22.14
C LEU A 301 37.62 4.29 -22.93
N SER A 302 38.44 3.55 -23.67
CA SER A 302 39.49 4.15 -24.51
C SER A 302 38.93 5.03 -25.64
N LYS A 303 37.78 4.68 -26.21
CA LYS A 303 37.10 5.45 -27.25
C LYS A 303 36.47 6.72 -26.65
N ILE A 304 35.84 6.58 -25.48
CA ILE A 304 35.23 7.69 -24.73
C ILE A 304 36.32 8.68 -24.31
N VAL A 305 37.43 8.20 -23.73
CA VAL A 305 38.57 9.05 -23.34
C VAL A 305 39.11 9.79 -24.55
N LYS A 306 39.34 9.12 -25.70
CA LYS A 306 39.79 9.79 -26.93
C LYS A 306 38.80 10.86 -27.41
N ALA A 307 37.52 10.54 -27.49
CA ALA A 307 36.48 11.47 -27.92
C ALA A 307 36.37 12.67 -26.97
N PHE A 308 36.45 12.43 -25.66
CA PHE A 308 36.45 13.47 -24.63
C PHE A 308 37.70 14.36 -24.75
N THR A 309 38.89 13.79 -24.92
CA THR A 309 40.13 14.56 -25.11
C THR A 309 40.03 15.47 -26.35
N VAL A 310 39.48 14.97 -27.46
CA VAL A 310 39.27 15.79 -28.66
C VAL A 310 38.27 16.92 -28.40
N ALA A 311 37.15 16.64 -27.73
CA ALA A 311 36.13 17.63 -27.44
C ALA A 311 36.56 18.68 -26.40
N ALA A 312 37.36 18.27 -25.41
CA ALA A 312 37.87 19.14 -24.36
C ALA A 312 39.06 20.00 -24.80
N ARG A 313 39.75 19.62 -25.89
CA ARG A 313 40.98 20.28 -26.35
C ARG A 313 40.84 21.78 -26.56
N PRO A 314 39.81 22.30 -27.25
CA PRO A 314 39.66 23.75 -27.44
C PRO A 314 39.51 24.51 -26.11
N VAL A 315 38.85 23.93 -25.11
CA VAL A 315 38.66 24.54 -23.79
C VAL A 315 39.98 24.55 -23.01
N VAL A 316 40.74 23.46 -23.07
CA VAL A 316 42.06 23.37 -22.44
C VAL A 316 43.03 24.35 -23.09
N ASP A 317 43.06 24.40 -24.43
CA ASP A 317 43.92 25.32 -25.19
C ASP A 317 43.60 26.79 -24.85
N THR A 318 42.31 27.17 -24.69
CA THR A 318 41.94 28.52 -24.24
C THR A 318 42.34 28.85 -22.80
N LEU A 319 42.39 27.85 -21.92
CA LEU A 319 42.84 28.04 -20.53
C LEU A 319 44.37 28.15 -20.43
N ASP A 320 45.10 27.47 -21.32
CA ASP A 320 46.56 27.60 -21.43
C ASP A 320 46.97 29.00 -21.94
N ASP A 321 46.17 29.62 -22.80
CA ASP A 321 46.41 30.98 -23.29
C ASP A 321 46.12 32.08 -22.24
N ASP A 322 45.23 31.83 -21.28
CA ASP A 322 44.76 32.81 -20.27
C ASP A 322 45.50 32.77 -18.91
N VAL A 323 46.49 31.89 -18.72
CA VAL A 323 47.27 31.80 -17.46
C VAL A 323 48.71 32.32 -17.65
N PRO A 324 49.01 33.61 -17.41
CA PRO A 324 50.38 34.10 -17.39
C PRO A 324 51.00 33.81 -16.01
N VAL A 325 51.33 32.56 -15.72
CA VAL A 325 52.16 32.24 -14.54
C VAL A 325 53.59 32.00 -14.99
N ARG A 326 54.43 33.03 -14.84
CA ARG A 326 55.89 32.85 -14.82
C ARG A 326 56.23 31.89 -13.67
N PRO A 327 56.96 30.79 -13.89
CA PRO A 327 57.40 29.96 -12.79
C PRO A 327 58.47 30.73 -12.00
N LYS A 328 58.13 31.16 -10.78
CA LYS A 328 59.17 31.38 -9.76
C LYS A 328 59.55 30.00 -9.24
N LEU A 329 60.77 29.57 -9.56
CA LEU A 329 61.44 28.47 -8.87
C LEU A 329 61.46 28.80 -7.36
N VAL A 330 60.56 28.17 -6.61
CA VAL A 330 60.70 28.05 -5.16
C VAL A 330 61.06 26.59 -4.91
N THR A 331 62.33 26.35 -4.62
CA THR A 331 62.79 25.11 -4.01
C THR A 331 62.17 25.01 -2.62
N SER A 332 61.21 24.11 -2.43
CA SER A 332 60.82 23.64 -1.10
C SER A 332 60.74 22.12 -1.09
N ALA A 333 61.27 21.57 0.00
CA ALA A 333 61.74 20.20 0.12
C ALA A 333 60.62 19.15 0.05
N ILE A 334 60.96 18.02 -0.57
CA ILE A 334 60.18 16.78 -0.56
C ILE A 334 60.20 16.23 0.87
N TYR A 335 59.04 16.14 1.51
CA TYR A 335 58.81 15.23 2.62
C TYR A 335 58.03 14.02 2.12
N ARG A 336 58.69 12.85 2.14
CA ARG A 336 58.04 11.54 2.00
C ARG A 336 57.23 11.27 3.27
N VAL A 337 55.95 10.92 3.12
CA VAL A 337 55.21 10.18 4.14
C VAL A 337 54.87 8.82 3.55
N GLU A 338 55.50 7.79 4.10
CA GLU A 338 55.19 6.38 3.85
C GLU A 338 53.92 5.98 4.62
N GLY A 339 53.06 5.20 3.97
CA GLY A 339 52.33 4.11 4.66
C GLY A 339 50.83 4.27 4.91
N LYS A 340 50.11 3.30 4.33
CA LYS A 340 48.81 2.70 4.71
C LYS A 340 47.51 3.35 4.20
N HIS A 341 46.89 2.64 3.27
CA HIS A 341 45.48 2.72 2.92
C HIS A 341 44.58 2.45 4.13
N GLN A 342 43.72 3.41 4.46
CA GLN A 342 42.42 3.17 5.06
C GLN A 342 41.43 4.17 4.45
N ILE A 343 40.39 3.65 3.79
CA ILE A 343 39.21 4.43 3.42
C ILE A 343 38.32 4.41 4.65
N VAL A 344 38.24 5.54 5.35
CA VAL A 344 37.23 5.79 6.38
C VAL A 344 36.28 6.83 5.80
N ALA A 345 35.04 6.44 5.53
CA ALA A 345 33.98 7.39 5.20
C ALA A 345 33.41 7.94 6.52
N ASP A 346 33.80 9.15 6.88
CA ASP A 346 33.18 9.90 7.98
C ASP A 346 31.99 10.70 7.43
N TYR A 347 30.78 10.34 7.84
CA TYR A 347 29.54 11.04 7.55
C TYR A 347 28.99 11.72 8.80
N THR A 348 29.79 12.57 9.45
CA THR A 348 29.31 13.47 10.49
C THR A 348 29.68 14.91 10.21
N GLN A 349 29.01 15.54 9.24
CA GLN A 349 28.81 16.98 9.27
C GLN A 349 27.34 17.31 9.01
N ARG A 350 26.70 17.76 10.09
CA ARG A 350 25.41 18.45 10.11
C ARG A 350 25.62 19.85 9.53
N HIS A 351 24.72 20.27 8.67
CA HIS A 351 24.34 21.68 8.53
C HIS A 351 22.84 21.79 8.76
#